data_AF-A0A672KI26-F1
#
_entry.id   AF-A0A672KI26-F1
#
_cell.length_a   1.000
_cell.length_b   1.000
_cell.length_c   1.000
_cell.angle_alpha   90.00
_cell.angle_beta   90.00
_cell.angle_gamma   90.00
#
_symmetry.space_group_name_H-M   'P 1'
#
loop_
_entity.id
_entity.type
_entity.pdbx_description
1 polymer ?
#
loop_
_entity_poly.entity_id
_entity_poly.type
_entity_poly.pdbx_seq_one_letter_code
_entity_poly.pdbx_strand_id
1 'polypeptide(L)'
;FSYYGMKAVLTLYFIHYLHWDKNLSTAVYHAFSSLCYFTPVLGALIADSWLGKFKTVIYLSIVYVIGHVVKSVGAIPDVGDSTVHVVLSMLGLVLIAFGTGGIKPCVAAFGGDQFDEEHVSHNIKLFQLPWPRLHLLSRSVVQ
;
A
#
# COMPACT_ATOMS: atom_id res chain seq x y z
N PHE A 1 1.52 0.67 -7.38
CA PHE A 1 1.19 1.73 -8.36
C PHE A 1 0.03 2.61 -7.90
N SER A 2 -1.17 2.06 -7.72
CA SER A 2 -2.40 2.81 -7.34
C SER A 2 -2.23 3.75 -6.13
N TYR A 3 -1.53 3.33 -5.07
CA TYR A 3 -1.27 4.17 -3.89
C TYR A 3 -0.56 5.51 -4.21
N TYR A 4 0.49 5.49 -5.03
CA TYR A 4 1.25 6.69 -5.36
C TYR A 4 0.45 7.63 -6.28
N GLY A 5 -0.28 7.07 -7.25
CA GLY A 5 -1.16 7.85 -8.13
C GLY A 5 -2.27 8.55 -7.35
N MET A 6 -2.95 7.82 -6.45
CA MET A 6 -3.95 8.41 -5.57
C MET A 6 -3.35 9.49 -4.66
N LYS A 7 -2.18 9.25 -4.03
CA LYS A 7 -1.53 10.24 -3.17
C LYS A 7 -1.19 11.55 -3.91
N ALA A 8 -0.79 11.47 -5.18
CA ALA A 8 -0.46 12.64 -5.97
C ALA A 8 -1.68 13.55 -6.21
N VAL A 9 -2.86 12.96 -6.45
CA VAL A 9 -4.10 13.72 -6.72
C VAL A 9 -4.89 14.07 -5.45
N LEU A 10 -4.55 13.46 -4.31
CA LEU A 10 -5.34 13.58 -3.07
C LEU A 10 -5.41 15.01 -2.53
N THR A 11 -4.28 15.72 -2.48
CA THR A 11 -4.24 17.10 -2.00
C THR A 11 -4.99 18.04 -2.94
N LEU A 12 -4.92 17.79 -4.26
CA LEU A 12 -5.69 18.57 -5.25
C LEU A 12 -7.18 18.36 -5.07
N TYR A 13 -7.61 17.13 -4.79
CA TYR A 13 -9.01 16.81 -4.51
C TYR A 13 -9.54 17.59 -3.29
N PHE A 14 -8.79 17.65 -2.19
CA PHE A 14 -9.22 18.42 -1.00
C PHE A 14 -9.37 19.91 -1.27
N ILE A 15 -8.44 20.51 -2.04
CA ILE A 15 -8.44 21.94 -2.30
C ILE A 15 -9.51 22.33 -3.34
N HIS A 16 -9.59 21.58 -4.45
CA HIS A 16 -10.44 21.97 -5.59
C HIS A 16 -11.88 21.44 -5.50
N TYR A 17 -12.10 20.27 -4.89
CA TYR A 17 -13.42 19.64 -4.85
C TYR A 17 -14.11 19.85 -3.50
N LEU A 18 -13.38 19.68 -2.38
CA LEU A 18 -13.91 19.89 -1.03
C LEU A 18 -13.76 21.33 -0.53
N HIS A 19 -13.08 22.19 -1.30
CA HIS A 19 -12.83 23.60 -0.96
C HIS A 19 -12.18 23.79 0.42
N TRP A 20 -11.31 22.87 0.83
CA TRP A 20 -10.61 22.95 2.09
C TRP A 20 -9.37 23.82 2.02
N ASP A 21 -9.02 24.41 3.16
CA ASP A 21 -7.79 25.17 3.30
C ASP A 21 -6.56 24.29 3.02
N LYS A 22 -5.50 24.92 2.53
CA LYS A 22 -4.24 24.23 2.21
C LYS A 22 -3.61 23.60 3.46
N ASN A 23 -3.72 24.25 4.61
CA ASN A 23 -3.19 23.72 5.87
C ASN A 23 -3.95 22.46 6.31
N LEU A 24 -5.29 22.50 6.26
CA LEU A 24 -6.13 21.34 6.58
C LEU A 24 -5.85 20.17 5.64
N SER A 25 -5.80 20.43 4.34
CA SER A 25 -5.51 19.42 3.30
C SER A 25 -4.15 18.75 3.52
N THR A 26 -3.14 19.54 3.88
CA THR A 26 -1.79 19.04 4.17
C THR A 26 -1.76 18.23 5.47
N ALA A 27 -2.45 18.70 6.52
CA ALA A 27 -2.57 17.99 7.78
C ALA A 27 -3.22 16.61 7.60
N VAL A 28 -4.33 16.54 6.85
CA VAL A 28 -5.02 15.27 6.53
C VAL A 28 -4.13 14.36 5.69
N TYR A 29 -3.40 14.90 4.71
CA TYR A 29 -2.45 14.11 3.91
C TYR A 29 -1.36 13.47 4.77
N HIS A 30 -0.77 14.23 5.72
CA HIS A 30 0.23 13.70 6.64
C HIS A 30 -0.36 12.71 7.63
N ALA A 31 -1.57 12.95 8.14
CA ALA A 31 -2.29 12.01 9.01
C ALA A 31 -2.59 10.69 8.29
N PHE A 32 -3.02 10.74 7.02
CA PHE A 32 -3.17 9.56 6.19
C PHE A 32 -1.84 8.82 6.02
N SER A 33 -0.77 9.55 5.71
CA SER A 33 0.54 8.93 5.50
C SER A 33 1.11 8.33 6.78
N SER A 34 0.91 8.95 7.95
CA SER A 34 1.34 8.40 9.24
C SER A 34 0.57 7.13 9.58
N LEU A 35 -0.75 7.11 9.35
CA LEU A 35 -1.57 5.92 9.52
C LEU A 35 -1.08 4.77 8.63
N CYS A 36 -0.76 5.03 7.36
CA CYS A 36 -0.20 4.03 6.45
C CYS A 36 1.14 3.44 6.93
N TYR A 37 1.93 4.18 7.71
CA TYR A 37 3.19 3.69 8.31
C TYR A 37 2.99 3.01 9.65
N PHE A 38 1.88 3.28 10.34
CA PHE A 38 1.53 2.66 11.62
C PHE A 38 0.83 1.30 11.43
N THR A 39 -0.12 1.24 10.51
CA THR A 39 -0.87 0.01 10.17
C THR A 39 -0.01 -1.24 9.88
N PRO A 40 1.18 -1.18 9.23
CA PRO A 40 2.03 -2.36 9.02
C PRO A 40 2.33 -3.14 10.30
N VAL A 41 2.54 -2.42 11.42
CA VAL A 41 2.81 -3.05 12.72
C VAL A 41 1.59 -3.85 13.18
N LEU A 42 0.40 -3.24 13.10
CA LEU A 42 -0.86 -3.92 13.44
C LEU A 42 -1.17 -5.09 12.50
N GLY A 43 -0.94 -4.91 11.20
CA GLY A 43 -1.17 -5.95 10.19
C GLY A 43 -0.26 -7.15 10.37
N ALA A 44 1.01 -6.93 10.71
CA ALA A 44 1.96 -8.00 11.01
C ALA A 44 1.56 -8.80 12.26
N LEU A 45 1.21 -8.11 13.36
CA LEU A 45 0.77 -8.77 14.59
C LEU A 45 -0.44 -9.69 14.37
N ILE A 46 -1.40 -9.24 13.56
CA ILE A 46 -2.59 -10.02 13.20
C ILE A 46 -2.24 -11.22 12.31
N ALA A 47 -1.34 -11.02 11.33
CA ALA A 47 -0.88 -12.08 10.43
C ALA A 47 -0.17 -13.21 11.18
N ASP A 48 0.67 -12.84 12.16
CA ASP A 48 1.49 -13.76 12.94
C ASP A 48 0.68 -14.51 14.01
N SER A 49 -0.37 -13.89 14.58
CA SER A 49 -1.14 -14.50 15.67
C SER A 49 -2.23 -15.48 15.21
N TRP A 50 -3.00 -15.15 14.16
CA TRP A 50 -4.33 -15.79 13.98
C TRP A 50 -4.64 -16.33 12.58
N LEU A 51 -4.21 -15.68 11.51
CA LEU A 51 -4.76 -15.93 10.17
C LEU A 51 -3.78 -16.59 9.19
N GLY A 52 -2.49 -16.57 9.51
CA GLY A 52 -1.43 -16.96 8.59
C GLY A 52 -1.16 -15.88 7.53
N LYS A 53 0.07 -15.90 7.00
CA LYS A 53 0.61 -14.86 6.11
C LYS A 53 -0.22 -14.68 4.83
N PHE A 54 -0.56 -15.79 4.15
CA PHE A 54 -1.26 -15.78 2.86
C PHE A 54 -2.70 -15.25 2.95
N LYS A 55 -3.48 -15.72 3.93
CA LYS A 55 -4.88 -15.29 4.09
C LYS A 55 -4.98 -13.82 4.47
N THR A 56 -4.09 -13.35 5.33
CA THR A 56 -4.03 -11.94 5.72
C THR A 56 -3.78 -11.02 4.51
N VAL A 57 -2.90 -11.41 3.58
CA VAL A 57 -2.67 -10.64 2.34
C VAL A 57 -3.92 -10.56 1.49
N ILE A 58 -4.65 -11.67 1.31
CA ILE A 58 -5.90 -11.67 0.52
C ILE A 58 -6.96 -10.77 1.16
N TYR A 59 -7.22 -10.92 2.46
CA TYR A 59 -8.23 -10.09 3.14
C TYR A 59 -7.89 -8.60 3.09
N LEU A 60 -6.63 -8.23 3.35
CA LEU A 60 -6.20 -6.83 3.27
C LEU A 60 -6.26 -6.27 1.84
N SER A 61 -6.01 -7.11 0.83
CA SER A 61 -6.14 -6.72 -0.58
C SER A 61 -7.60 -6.42 -0.94
N ILE A 62 -8.56 -7.21 -0.43
CA ILE A 62 -9.98 -6.95 -0.61
C ILE A 62 -10.38 -5.63 0.06
N VAL A 63 -9.95 -5.40 1.31
CA VAL A 63 -10.21 -4.12 2.02
C VAL A 63 -9.61 -2.93 1.27
N TYR A 64 -8.41 -3.09 0.71
CA TYR A 64 -7.76 -2.06 -0.10
C TYR A 64 -8.59 -1.69 -1.34
N VAL A 65 -9.10 -2.69 -2.07
CA VAL A 65 -9.95 -2.46 -3.25
C VAL A 65 -11.27 -1.79 -2.85
N ILE A 66 -11.91 -2.25 -1.78
CA ILE A 66 -13.15 -1.65 -1.26
C ILE A 66 -12.91 -0.18 -0.88
N GLY A 67 -11.80 0.14 -0.20
CA GLY A 67 -11.47 1.52 0.15
C GLY A 67 -11.34 2.44 -1.08
N HIS A 68 -10.76 1.94 -2.17
CA HIS A 68 -10.70 2.68 -3.45
C HIS A 68 -12.08 2.89 -4.07
N VAL A 69 -12.94 1.87 -4.04
CA VAL A 69 -14.32 1.98 -4.54
C VAL A 69 -15.11 3.01 -3.73
N VAL A 70 -15.07 2.92 -2.39
CA VAL A 70 -15.77 3.86 -1.50
C VAL A 70 -15.29 5.30 -1.72
N LYS A 71 -13.97 5.51 -1.81
CA LYS A 71 -13.40 6.83 -2.12
C LYS A 71 -13.80 7.32 -3.51
N SER A 72 -13.84 6.43 -4.50
CA SER A 72 -14.24 6.80 -5.87
C SER A 72 -15.71 7.19 -5.94
N VAL A 73 -16.58 6.49 -5.21
CA VAL A 73 -18.01 6.83 -5.10
C VAL A 73 -18.16 8.19 -4.43
N GLY A 74 -17.43 8.45 -3.33
CA GLY A 74 -17.44 9.76 -2.66
C GLY A 74 -17.00 10.94 -3.54
N ALA A 75 -16.27 10.69 -4.62
CA ALA A 75 -15.85 11.72 -5.58
C ALA A 75 -16.87 11.97 -6.71
N ILE A 76 -17.95 11.20 -6.81
CA ILE A 76 -19.02 11.43 -7.79
C ILE A 76 -19.86 12.62 -7.29
N PRO A 77 -20.10 13.67 -8.10
CA PRO A 77 -20.84 14.86 -7.67
C PRO A 77 -22.34 14.65 -7.45
N ASP A 78 -22.87 13.50 -7.88
CA ASP A 78 -24.30 13.16 -7.81
C ASP A 78 -24.70 12.39 -6.53
N VAL A 79 -23.73 12.05 -5.66
CA VAL A 79 -24.00 11.22 -4.46
C VAL A 79 -24.12 12.03 -3.17
N GLY A 80 -25.32 12.57 -2.94
CA GLY A 80 -25.73 13.12 -1.64
C GLY A 80 -25.20 14.52 -1.35
N ASP A 81 -25.23 14.91 -0.07
CA ASP A 81 -24.83 16.24 0.39
C ASP A 81 -23.30 16.35 0.59
N SER A 82 -22.78 17.58 0.73
CA SER A 82 -21.36 17.89 0.96
C SER A 82 -20.75 17.08 2.11
N THR A 83 -21.50 16.89 3.21
CA THR A 83 -21.07 16.06 4.34
C THR A 83 -20.86 14.59 3.97
N VAL A 84 -21.69 14.04 3.08
CA VAL A 84 -21.60 12.64 2.64
C VAL A 84 -20.33 12.42 1.83
N HIS A 85 -19.97 13.35 0.95
CA HIS A 85 -18.70 13.31 0.20
C HIS A 85 -17.48 13.31 1.13
N VAL A 86 -17.49 14.16 2.16
CA VAL A 86 -16.41 14.23 3.17
C VAL A 86 -16.29 12.88 3.90
N VAL A 87 -17.40 12.35 4.41
CA VAL A 87 -17.41 11.12 5.22
C VAL A 87 -16.98 9.91 4.38
N LEU A 88 -17.50 9.76 3.16
CA LEU A 88 -17.11 8.68 2.25
C LEU A 88 -15.62 8.76 1.88
N SER A 89 -15.12 9.98 1.63
CA SER A 89 -13.71 10.20 1.29
C SER A 89 -12.79 9.85 2.46
N MET A 90 -13.15 10.28 3.68
CA MET A 90 -12.37 9.97 4.88
C MET A 90 -12.40 8.49 5.24
N LEU A 91 -13.58 7.87 5.16
CA LEU A 91 -13.74 6.44 5.38
C LEU A 91 -12.91 5.65 4.38
N GLY A 92 -13.00 5.99 3.08
CA GLY A 92 -12.21 5.36 2.03
C GLY A 92 -10.70 5.50 2.27
N LEU A 93 -10.22 6.67 2.71
CA LEU A 93 -8.80 6.87 3.04
C LEU A 93 -8.34 6.02 4.22
N VAL A 94 -9.16 5.89 5.26
CA VAL A 94 -8.84 5.02 6.41
C VAL A 94 -8.76 3.56 5.95
N LEU A 95 -9.73 3.06 5.19
CA LEU A 95 -9.70 1.70 4.65
C LEU A 95 -8.46 1.45 3.77
N ILE A 96 -8.11 2.42 2.92
CA ILE A 96 -6.90 2.36 2.09
C ILE A 96 -5.64 2.33 2.94
N ALA A 97 -5.56 3.13 4.01
CA ALA A 97 -4.43 3.11 4.92
C ALA A 97 -4.27 1.73 5.59
N PHE A 98 -5.38 1.15 6.04
CA PHE A 98 -5.41 -0.19 6.62
C PHE A 98 -4.98 -1.29 5.63
N GLY A 99 -5.48 -1.25 4.40
CA GLY A 99 -5.10 -2.21 3.37
C GLY A 99 -3.63 -2.08 2.96
N THR A 100 -3.17 -0.87 2.64
CA THR A 100 -1.80 -0.66 2.15
C THR A 100 -0.72 -0.93 3.19
N GLY A 101 -0.97 -0.56 4.44
CA GLY A 101 -0.01 -0.74 5.51
C GLY A 101 0.24 -2.22 5.80
N GLY A 102 -0.82 -3.02 5.94
CA GLY A 102 -0.68 -4.43 6.33
C GLY A 102 -0.17 -5.35 5.21
N ILE A 103 -0.33 -5.00 3.94
CA ILE A 103 0.16 -5.82 2.82
C ILE A 103 1.70 -5.82 2.75
N LYS A 104 2.34 -4.68 3.01
CA LYS A 104 3.80 -4.51 2.88
C LYS A 104 4.65 -5.52 3.68
N PRO A 105 4.46 -5.70 5.00
CA PRO A 105 5.25 -6.65 5.78
C PRO A 105 4.96 -8.11 5.35
N CYS A 106 3.70 -8.42 5.06
CA CYS A 106 3.29 -9.78 4.73
C CYS A 106 3.84 -10.25 3.37
N VAL A 107 3.88 -9.38 2.36
CA VAL A 107 4.43 -9.72 1.04
C VAL A 107 5.95 -9.89 1.08
N ALA A 108 6.66 -9.06 1.86
CA ALA A 108 8.10 -9.21 2.04
C ALA A 108 8.46 -10.53 2.72
N ALA A 109 7.71 -10.91 3.77
CA ALA A 109 7.89 -12.20 4.43
C ALA A 109 7.56 -13.38 3.50
N PHE A 110 6.46 -13.31 2.75
CA PHE A 110 6.05 -14.38 1.84
C PHE A 110 7.00 -14.56 0.65
N GLY A 111 7.56 -13.46 0.13
CA GLY A 111 8.57 -13.52 -0.93
C GLY A 111 9.92 -14.05 -0.44
N GLY A 112 10.25 -13.82 0.84
CA GLY A 112 11.43 -14.44 1.48
C GLY A 112 11.28 -15.95 1.62
N ASP A 113 10.09 -16.42 1.99
CA ASP A 113 9.76 -17.84 2.13
C ASP A 113 9.78 -18.62 0.79
N GLN A 114 9.91 -17.94 -0.36
CA GLN A 114 9.97 -18.57 -1.69
C GLN A 114 11.37 -19.04 -2.11
N PHE A 115 12.41 -18.73 -1.34
CA PHE A 115 13.79 -19.15 -1.64
C PHE A 115 14.21 -20.27 -0.67
N ASP A 116 14.51 -21.46 -1.18
CA ASP A 116 15.08 -22.55 -0.39
C ASP A 116 16.46 -22.19 0.18
N GLU A 117 16.73 -22.58 1.43
CA GLU A 117 17.96 -22.27 2.18
C GLU A 117 19.24 -22.71 1.44
N GLU A 118 19.15 -23.72 0.59
CA GLU A 118 20.28 -24.31 -0.13
C GLU A 118 20.95 -23.35 -1.15
N HIS A 119 20.25 -22.29 -1.60
CA HIS A 119 20.76 -21.36 -2.63
C HIS A 119 20.85 -19.88 -2.18
N VAL A 120 20.62 -19.60 -0.90
CA VAL A 120 20.54 -18.23 -0.34
C VAL A 120 21.81 -17.40 -0.58
N SER A 121 22.99 -18.03 -0.53
CA SER A 121 24.29 -17.34 -0.72
C SER A 121 24.50 -16.82 -2.16
N HIS A 122 23.89 -17.46 -3.17
CA HIS A 122 24.05 -17.06 -4.58
C HIS A 122 23.07 -15.93 -4.96
N ASN A 123 21.86 -15.98 -4.43
CA ASN A 123 20.78 -15.04 -4.78
C ASN A 123 20.92 -13.68 -4.07
N ILE A 124 21.44 -13.63 -2.84
CA ILE A 124 21.71 -12.35 -2.15
C ILE A 124 22.80 -11.55 -2.87
N LYS A 125 23.80 -12.23 -3.46
CA LYS A 125 24.82 -11.56 -4.29
C LYS A 125 24.21 -10.95 -5.55
N LEU A 126 23.20 -11.58 -6.14
CA LEU A 126 22.49 -11.09 -7.33
C LEU A 126 21.77 -9.75 -7.04
N PHE A 127 21.09 -9.61 -5.90
CA PHE A 127 20.38 -8.37 -5.55
C PHE A 127 21.31 -7.20 -5.17
N GLN A 128 22.55 -7.48 -4.76
CA GLN A 128 23.54 -6.47 -4.39
C GLN A 128 24.49 -6.09 -5.53
N LEU A 129 24.44 -6.82 -6.65
CA LEU A 129 25.32 -6.59 -7.79
C LEU A 129 24.78 -5.45 -8.66
N PRO A 130 25.58 -4.41 -8.94
CA PRO A 130 25.20 -3.39 -9.89
C PRO A 130 24.97 -4.02 -11.27
N TRP A 131 23.96 -3.53 -11.98
CA TRP A 131 23.43 -4.07 -13.25
C TRP A 131 24.48 -4.52 -14.28
N PRO A 132 25.63 -3.83 -14.47
CA PRO A 132 26.66 -4.27 -15.40
C PRO A 132 27.27 -5.65 -15.06
N ARG A 133 27.33 -6.00 -13.77
CA ARG A 133 28.00 -7.21 -13.29
C ARG A 133 27.07 -8.43 -13.27
N LEU A 134 25.74 -8.21 -13.27
CA LEU A 134 24.72 -9.25 -13.44
C LEU A 134 24.77 -9.90 -14.83
N HIS A 135 25.03 -9.07 -15.85
CA HIS A 135 25.04 -9.48 -17.24
C HIS A 135 26.15 -10.50 -17.58
N LEU A 136 27.26 -10.44 -16.84
CA LEU A 136 28.41 -11.34 -17.00
C LEU A 136 28.18 -12.72 -16.37
N LEU A 137 27.46 -12.79 -15.25
CA LEU A 137 27.17 -14.04 -14.55
C LEU A 137 26.09 -14.88 -15.25
N SER A 138 25.12 -14.25 -15.93
CA SER A 138 24.12 -15.00 -16.72
C SER A 138 24.74 -15.78 -17.88
N ARG A 139 25.92 -15.38 -18.36
CA ARG A 139 26.64 -16.07 -19.43
C ARG A 139 27.47 -17.26 -18.94
N SER A 140 27.76 -17.35 -17.64
CA SER A 140 28.59 -18.41 -17.05
C SER A 140 27.78 -19.65 -16.62
N VAL A 141 26.45 -19.52 -16.50
CA VAL A 141 25.56 -20.59 -16.03
C VAL A 141 24.93 -21.37 -17.20
N VAL A 142 25.18 -20.94 -18.45
CA VAL A 142 24.65 -21.56 -19.67
C VAL A 142 25.74 -22.35 -20.45
N GLN A 143 26.93 -22.52 -19.87
CA GLN A 143 27.96 -23.45 -20.36
C GLN A 143 28.30 -24.46 -19.28
#